data_AF-A0A973UG86-F1
#
_entry.id   AF-A0A973UG86-F1
#
_cell.length_a   1.000
_cell.length_b   1.000
_cell.length_c   1.000
_cell.angle_alpha   90.00
_cell.angle_beta   90.00
_cell.angle_gamma   90.00
#
_symmetry.space_group_name_H-M   'P 1'
#
loop_
_entity.id
_entity.type
_entity.pdbx_description
1 polymer ?
#
loop_
_entity_poly.entity_id
_entity_poly.type
_entity_poly.pdbx_seq_one_letter_code
_entity_poly.pdbx_strand_id
1 'polypeptide(L)'
;MDGLRLVAALMVCMYHFTGKNGEVANSWHQSPGAMFPTLSQFSTYGSLGVQFFFVISGFVICMSSWGRSLGDFFRSRISRLFPAYWVAIVMVTGAAVLLPVVVHPVRPDELLVNLTMMQQPLGVPRVLGVCWTLWVELKFYVLFALFVIWKGVTYKRVVTFCILWTLAGAFARV
;
A
#
# COMPACT_ATOMS: atom_id res chain seq x y z
N MET A 1 -17.81 3.49 -1.83
CA MET A 1 -16.44 3.56 -1.27
C MET A 1 -15.36 3.57 -2.35
N ASP A 2 -15.61 2.97 -3.52
CA ASP A 2 -14.59 2.88 -4.58
C ASP A 2 -14.23 4.24 -5.20
N GLY A 3 -15.17 5.20 -5.25
CA GLY A 3 -14.86 6.58 -5.65
C GLY A 3 -13.81 7.27 -4.78
N LEU A 4 -13.85 7.05 -3.45
CA LEU A 4 -12.85 7.62 -2.54
C LEU A 4 -11.47 6.97 -2.72
N ARG A 5 -11.44 5.68 -3.07
CA ARG A 5 -10.18 4.99 -3.41
C ARG A 5 -9.59 5.49 -4.71
N LEU A 6 -10.43 5.80 -5.70
CA LEU A 6 -9.98 6.41 -6.95
C LEU A 6 -9.36 7.79 -6.69
N VAL A 7 -10.01 8.63 -5.88
CA VAL A 7 -9.46 9.93 -5.48
C VAL A 7 -8.11 9.75 -4.77
N ALA A 8 -8.01 8.82 -3.82
CA ALA A 8 -6.75 8.51 -3.15
C ALA A 8 -5.66 8.01 -4.13
N ALA A 9 -6.02 7.18 -5.11
CA ALA A 9 -5.09 6.72 -6.15
C ALA A 9 -4.56 7.89 -6.99
N LEU A 10 -5.45 8.78 -7.44
CA LEU A 10 -5.10 9.96 -8.22
C LEU A 10 -4.19 10.90 -7.43
N MET A 11 -4.47 11.10 -6.13
CA MET A 11 -3.61 11.87 -5.23
C MET A 11 -2.19 11.29 -5.16
N VAL A 12 -2.05 9.97 -4.99
CA VAL A 12 -0.75 9.30 -4.95
C VAL A 12 -0.03 9.40 -6.29
N CYS A 13 -0.73 9.21 -7.41
CA CYS A 13 -0.16 9.41 -8.74
C CYS A 13 0.35 10.84 -8.92
N MET A 14 -0.45 11.85 -8.57
CA MET A 14 -0.02 13.25 -8.63
C MET A 14 1.21 13.52 -7.77
N TYR A 15 1.28 12.96 -6.56
CA TYR A 15 2.47 13.10 -5.72
C TYR A 15 3.72 12.52 -6.39
N HIS A 16 3.63 11.34 -6.99
CA HIS A 16 4.77 10.73 -7.68
C HIS A 16 5.16 11.43 -8.98
N PHE A 17 4.21 11.95 -9.77
CA PHE A 17 4.52 12.61 -11.04
C PHE A 17 4.93 14.07 -10.90
N THR A 18 4.30 14.83 -9.99
CA THR A 18 4.40 16.30 -9.92
C THR A 18 4.76 16.83 -8.52
N GLY A 19 4.98 15.95 -7.54
CA GLY A 19 5.37 16.33 -6.18
C GLY A 19 6.80 16.90 -6.09
N LYS A 20 6.96 17.95 -5.29
CA LYS A 20 8.26 18.55 -4.98
C LYS A 20 9.10 17.54 -4.19
N ASN A 21 10.26 17.16 -4.72
CA ASN A 21 11.23 16.21 -4.13
C ASN A 21 10.88 14.70 -4.19
N GLY A 22 9.95 14.27 -5.05
CA GLY A 22 9.77 12.82 -5.30
C GLY A 22 10.95 12.19 -6.04
N GLU A 23 11.15 10.87 -5.98
CA GLU A 23 12.21 10.18 -6.75
C GLU A 23 12.14 10.48 -8.26
N VAL A 24 10.93 10.69 -8.79
CA VAL A 24 10.68 11.07 -10.19
C VAL A 24 11.05 12.53 -10.48
N ALA A 25 11.14 13.41 -9.47
CA ALA A 25 11.63 14.79 -9.65
C ALA A 25 13.05 14.81 -10.22
N ASN A 26 13.86 13.79 -9.93
CA ASN A 26 15.19 13.61 -10.52
C ASN A 26 15.13 13.17 -12.00
N SER A 27 14.05 12.51 -12.42
CA SER A 27 13.83 12.08 -13.81
C SER A 27 13.43 13.22 -14.74
N TRP A 28 12.92 14.33 -14.20
CA TRP A 28 12.51 15.50 -14.99
C TRP A 28 13.68 16.39 -15.43
N HIS A 29 14.93 16.09 -15.03
CA HIS A 29 16.14 16.90 -15.26
C HIS A 29 16.07 18.36 -14.73
N GLN A 30 14.89 18.84 -14.33
CA GLN A 30 14.59 20.08 -13.62
C GLN A 30 13.60 19.78 -12.49
N SER A 31 13.62 20.58 -11.42
CA SER A 31 12.66 20.38 -10.32
C SER A 31 11.21 20.58 -10.83
N PRO A 32 10.26 19.66 -10.57
CA PRO A 32 8.85 19.84 -10.94
C PRO A 32 8.23 21.13 -10.38
N GLY A 33 8.79 21.66 -9.28
CA GLY A 33 8.40 22.95 -8.71
C GLY A 33 8.76 24.16 -9.56
N ALA A 34 9.68 24.03 -10.53
CA ALA A 34 10.02 25.07 -11.50
C ALA A 34 9.14 25.02 -12.75
N MET A 35 8.74 23.82 -13.21
CA MET A 35 7.87 23.65 -14.38
C MET A 35 6.38 23.85 -14.07
N PHE A 36 5.92 23.43 -12.88
CA PHE A 36 4.51 23.53 -12.47
C PHE A 36 4.37 24.04 -11.02
N PRO A 37 4.61 25.35 -10.77
CA PRO A 37 4.70 25.89 -9.41
C PRO A 37 3.42 25.72 -8.60
N THR A 38 2.25 26.03 -9.16
CA THR A 38 0.94 25.86 -8.51
C THR A 38 0.55 24.39 -8.36
N LEU A 39 0.75 23.57 -9.39
CA LEU A 39 0.39 22.15 -9.34
C LEU A 39 1.27 21.37 -8.35
N SER A 40 2.56 21.70 -8.23
CA SER A 40 3.47 21.00 -7.31
C SER A 40 3.12 21.25 -5.82
N GLN A 41 2.59 22.43 -5.51
CA GLN A 41 2.10 22.76 -4.16
C GLN A 41 0.93 21.85 -3.77
N PHE A 42 -0.06 21.70 -4.66
CA PHE A 42 -1.17 20.77 -4.43
C PHE A 42 -0.73 19.31 -4.43
N SER A 43 0.19 18.95 -5.31
CA SER A 43 0.66 17.56 -5.46
C SER A 43 1.42 17.06 -4.24
N THR A 44 2.00 17.94 -3.43
CA THR A 44 2.66 17.58 -2.16
C THR A 44 1.69 16.92 -1.18
N TYR A 45 0.43 17.37 -1.15
CA TYR A 45 -0.64 16.75 -0.36
C TYR A 45 -1.08 15.39 -0.91
N GLY A 46 -0.64 15.00 -2.10
CA GLY A 46 -0.94 13.69 -2.68
C GLY A 46 -0.38 12.53 -1.85
N SER A 47 0.66 12.78 -1.03
CA SER A 47 1.17 11.85 -0.01
C SER A 47 0.10 11.40 1.00
N LEU A 48 -0.90 12.25 1.28
CA LEU A 48 -2.04 11.92 2.13
C LEU A 48 -2.94 10.84 1.50
N GLY A 49 -2.85 10.62 0.18
CA GLY A 49 -3.57 9.54 -0.50
C GLY A 49 -3.26 8.16 0.09
N VAL A 50 -2.01 7.92 0.51
CA VAL A 50 -1.63 6.68 1.20
C VAL A 50 -2.38 6.53 2.53
N GLN A 51 -2.49 7.61 3.31
CA GLN A 51 -3.21 7.61 4.58
C GLN A 51 -4.71 7.36 4.36
N PHE A 52 -5.30 7.95 3.31
CA PHE A 52 -6.69 7.68 2.93
C PHE A 52 -6.93 6.21 2.58
N PHE A 53 -6.01 5.54 1.86
CA PHE A 53 -6.12 4.11 1.59
C PHE A 53 -6.20 3.28 2.88
N PHE A 54 -5.33 3.58 3.85
CA PHE A 54 -5.34 2.86 5.14
C PHE A 54 -6.63 3.09 5.93
N VAL A 55 -7.12 4.33 6.02
CA VAL A 55 -8.37 4.65 6.73
C VAL A 55 -9.56 3.96 6.07
N ILE A 56 -9.67 4.05 4.75
CA ILE A 56 -10.75 3.39 3.98
C ILE A 56 -10.69 1.87 4.15
N SER A 57 -9.48 1.29 4.10
CA SER A 57 -9.29 -0.15 4.27
C SER A 57 -9.70 -0.62 5.67
N GLY A 58 -9.21 0.06 6.70
CA GLY A 58 -9.57 -0.22 8.10
C GLY A 58 -11.08 -0.17 8.34
N PHE A 59 -11.74 0.87 7.84
CA PHE A 59 -13.20 0.97 7.93
C PHE A 59 -13.92 -0.20 7.25
N VAL A 60 -13.54 -0.55 6.02
CA VAL A 60 -14.15 -1.66 5.27
C VAL A 60 -13.97 -2.99 6.01
N ILE A 61 -12.83 -3.21 6.64
CA ILE A 61 -12.55 -4.44 7.40
C ILE A 61 -13.43 -4.55 8.63
N CYS A 62 -13.54 -3.48 9.42
CA CYS A 62 -14.42 -3.44 10.57
C CYS A 62 -15.87 -3.74 10.18
N MET A 63 -16.34 -3.21 9.05
CA MET A 63 -17.71 -3.42 8.56
C MET A 63 -17.94 -4.81 7.97
N SER A 64 -17.01 -5.34 7.19
CA SER A 64 -17.21 -6.60 6.45
C SER A 64 -16.75 -7.86 7.18
N SER A 65 -16.18 -7.73 8.39
CA SER A 65 -15.76 -8.87 9.21
C SER A 65 -16.89 -9.52 10.02
N TRP A 66 -18.02 -8.82 10.19
CA TRP A 66 -19.17 -9.33 10.94
C TRP A 66 -19.74 -10.61 10.31
N GLY A 67 -19.90 -11.65 11.14
CA GLY A 67 -20.46 -12.94 10.71
C GLY A 67 -19.58 -13.75 9.74
N ARG A 68 -18.31 -13.36 9.52
CA ARG A 68 -17.38 -14.09 8.66
C ARG A 68 -16.48 -15.00 9.48
N SER A 69 -16.18 -16.19 8.94
CA SER A 69 -15.10 -17.03 9.47
C SER A 69 -13.73 -16.43 9.12
N LEU A 70 -12.69 -16.86 9.85
CA LEU A 70 -11.30 -16.49 9.55
C LEU A 70 -10.91 -16.82 8.11
N GLY A 71 -11.26 -18.03 7.64
CA GLY A 71 -10.93 -18.48 6.29
C GLY A 71 -11.60 -17.64 5.21
N ASP A 72 -12.88 -17.26 5.41
CA ASP A 72 -13.61 -16.41 4.46
C ASP A 72 -13.05 -14.99 4.43
N PHE A 73 -12.63 -14.48 5.60
CA PHE A 73 -11.98 -13.19 5.70
C PHE A 73 -10.67 -13.16 4.90
N PHE A 74 -9.76 -14.11 5.12
CA PHE A 74 -8.49 -14.16 4.40
C PHE A 74 -8.68 -14.40 2.90
N ARG A 75 -9.54 -15.34 2.50
CA ARG A 75 -9.83 -15.61 1.08
C ARG A 75 -10.32 -14.37 0.35
N SER A 76 -11.27 -13.64 0.94
CA SER A 76 -11.82 -12.40 0.36
C SER A 76 -10.76 -11.30 0.20
N ARG A 77 -9.74 -11.27 1.06
CA ARG A 77 -8.68 -10.26 1.00
C ARG A 77 -7.57 -10.65 0.04
N ILE A 78 -7.13 -11.90 0.08
CA ILE A 78 -6.12 -12.43 -0.83
C ILE A 78 -6.61 -12.34 -2.28
N SER A 79 -7.85 -12.76 -2.55
CA SER A 79 -8.44 -12.71 -3.90
C SER A 79 -8.61 -11.30 -4.44
N ARG A 80 -8.56 -10.28 -3.58
CA ARG A 80 -8.66 -8.87 -3.97
C ARG A 80 -7.28 -8.22 -4.12
N LEU A 81 -6.32 -8.58 -3.27
CA LEU A 81 -5.01 -7.93 -3.20
C LEU A 81 -4.00 -8.55 -4.19
N PHE A 82 -3.89 -9.88 -4.21
CA PHE A 82 -2.86 -10.59 -4.96
C PHE A 82 -2.99 -10.44 -6.48
N PRO A 83 -4.20 -10.49 -7.10
CA PRO A 83 -4.30 -10.34 -8.55
C PRO A 83 -3.77 -8.99 -9.04
N ALA A 84 -4.17 -7.89 -8.39
CA ALA A 84 -3.69 -6.56 -8.73
C ALA A 84 -2.18 -6.41 -8.49
N TYR A 85 -1.69 -7.00 -7.39
CA TYR A 85 -0.28 -7.00 -7.04
C TYR A 85 0.60 -7.74 -8.07
N TRP A 86 0.19 -8.94 -8.49
CA TRP A 86 0.92 -9.71 -9.50
C TRP A 86 0.93 -9.00 -10.85
N VAL A 87 -0.20 -8.42 -11.26
CA VAL A 87 -0.27 -7.61 -12.48
C VAL A 87 0.72 -6.44 -12.41
N ALA A 88 0.80 -5.74 -11.27
CA ALA A 88 1.76 -4.66 -11.07
C ALA A 88 3.22 -5.16 -11.15
N ILE A 89 3.56 -6.28 -10.51
CA ILE A 89 4.91 -6.87 -10.60
C ILE A 89 5.26 -7.22 -12.04
N VAL A 90 4.37 -7.89 -12.77
CA VAL A 90 4.62 -8.30 -14.16
C VAL A 90 4.80 -7.07 -15.05
N MET A 91 3.97 -6.04 -14.90
CA MET A 91 4.12 -4.80 -15.67
C MET A 91 5.45 -4.10 -15.39
N VAL A 92 5.83 -3.95 -14.12
CA VAL A 92 7.10 -3.29 -13.75
C VAL A 92 8.31 -4.11 -14.20
N THR A 93 8.27 -5.43 -14.02
CA THR A 93 9.36 -6.33 -14.45
C THR A 93 9.48 -6.35 -15.98
N GLY A 94 8.35 -6.40 -16.69
CA GLY A 94 8.31 -6.33 -18.15
C GLY A 94 8.86 -5.00 -18.68
N ALA A 95 8.47 -3.89 -18.06
CA ALA A 95 9.03 -2.58 -18.38
C ALA A 95 10.55 -2.51 -18.11
N ALA A 96 11.03 -3.14 -17.02
CA ALA A 96 12.45 -3.20 -16.69
C ALA A 96 13.29 -4.00 -17.71
N VAL A 97 12.71 -5.04 -18.32
CA VAL A 97 13.39 -5.84 -19.35
C VAL A 97 13.37 -5.14 -20.71
N LEU A 98 12.27 -4.45 -21.05
CA LEU A 98 12.07 -3.86 -22.37
C LEU A 98 12.65 -2.45 -22.53
N LEU A 99 12.75 -1.68 -21.43
CA LEU A 99 13.20 -0.30 -21.48
C LEU A 99 14.67 -0.20 -20.99
N PRO A 100 15.62 0.27 -21.83
CA PRO A 100 17.04 0.40 -21.48
C PRO A 100 17.34 1.48 -20.41
N VAL A 101 16.30 2.08 -19.84
CA VAL A 101 16.35 3.16 -18.85
C VAL A 101 16.26 2.64 -17.41
N VAL A 102 15.93 1.35 -17.19
CA VAL A 102 15.67 0.86 -15.83
C VAL A 102 16.96 0.50 -15.09
N VAL A 103 17.09 1.11 -13.92
CA VAL A 103 18.20 0.92 -12.98
C VAL A 103 18.04 -0.44 -12.31
N HIS A 104 18.92 -1.37 -12.70
CA HIS A 104 19.06 -2.77 -12.23
C HIS A 104 18.09 -3.82 -12.81
N PRO A 105 18.61 -4.84 -13.53
CA PRO A 105 17.82 -6.01 -13.90
C PRO A 105 17.35 -6.75 -12.64
N VAL A 106 16.05 -7.05 -12.57
CA VAL A 106 15.46 -7.83 -11.48
C VAL A 106 15.94 -9.27 -11.59
N ARG A 107 16.59 -9.78 -10.55
CA ARG A 107 17.04 -11.17 -10.53
C ARG A 107 15.84 -12.13 -10.38
N PRO A 108 15.83 -13.30 -11.04
CA PRO A 108 14.73 -14.25 -10.94
C PRO A 108 14.42 -14.70 -9.51
N ASP A 109 15.43 -14.87 -8.67
CA ASP A 109 15.26 -15.22 -7.25
C ASP A 109 14.55 -14.10 -6.46
N GLU A 110 14.90 -12.84 -6.73
CA GLU A 110 14.26 -11.68 -6.12
C GLU A 110 12.82 -11.51 -6.60
N LEU A 111 12.54 -11.79 -7.88
CA LEU A 111 11.20 -11.75 -8.45
C LEU A 111 10.27 -12.76 -7.77
N LEU A 112 10.74 -14.00 -7.56
CA LEU A 112 9.97 -15.04 -6.88
C LEU A 112 9.60 -14.63 -5.44
N VAL A 113 10.54 -14.02 -4.72
CA VAL A 113 10.28 -13.50 -3.36
C VAL A 113 9.30 -12.32 -3.40
N ASN A 114 9.42 -11.44 -4.40
CA ASN A 114 8.48 -10.33 -4.55
C ASN A 114 7.06 -10.84 -4.87
N LEU A 115 6.87 -11.92 -5.64
CA LEU A 115 5.55 -12.49 -5.94
C LEU A 115 4.80 -13.00 -4.69
N THR A 116 5.51 -13.40 -3.64
CA THR A 116 4.93 -13.84 -2.37
C THR A 116 4.71 -12.70 -1.37
N MET A 117 5.11 -11.47 -1.73
CA MET A 117 5.04 -10.30 -0.86
C MET A 117 5.98 -10.36 0.36
N MET A 118 6.94 -11.30 0.36
CA MET A 118 7.88 -11.53 1.47
C MET A 118 9.20 -10.77 1.32
N GLN A 119 9.31 -9.83 0.38
CA GLN A 119 10.56 -9.11 0.14
C GLN A 119 10.99 -8.22 1.32
N GLN A 120 10.05 -7.61 2.05
CA GLN A 120 10.39 -6.82 3.24
C GLN A 120 10.92 -7.63 4.42
N PRO A 121 10.27 -8.73 4.87
CA PRO A 121 10.78 -9.52 5.98
C PRO A 121 12.09 -10.24 5.65
N LEU A 122 12.31 -10.62 4.38
CA LEU A 122 13.52 -11.29 3.93
C LEU A 122 14.65 -10.34 3.51
N GLY A 123 14.44 -9.02 3.57
CA GLY A 123 15.45 -8.02 3.21
C GLY A 123 15.79 -7.96 1.71
N VAL A 124 14.94 -8.51 0.85
CA VAL A 124 15.12 -8.54 -0.60
C VAL A 124 14.72 -7.19 -1.21
N PRO A 125 15.44 -6.69 -2.24
CA PRO A 125 15.06 -5.48 -2.96
C PRO A 125 13.61 -5.53 -3.45
N ARG A 126 12.91 -4.40 -3.33
CA ARG A 126 11.52 -4.27 -3.77
C ARG A 126 11.49 -3.97 -5.26
N VAL A 127 10.83 -4.83 -6.04
CA VAL A 127 10.59 -4.58 -7.47
C VAL A 127 9.67 -3.37 -7.66
N LEU A 128 8.64 -3.25 -6.82
CA LEU A 128 7.73 -2.11 -6.81
C LEU A 128 7.92 -1.34 -5.48
N GLY A 129 8.35 -0.08 -5.59
CA GLY A 129 8.66 0.76 -4.42
C GLY A 129 7.48 0.86 -3.44
N VAL A 130 6.25 0.96 -3.96
CA VAL A 130 5.00 1.14 -3.19
C VAL A 130 4.57 -0.12 -2.42
N CYS A 131 5.18 -1.29 -2.62
CA CYS A 131 4.80 -2.55 -1.94
C CYS A 131 4.78 -2.46 -0.41
N TRP A 132 5.54 -1.52 0.17
CA TRP A 132 5.58 -1.32 1.62
C TRP A 132 4.19 -1.03 2.21
N THR A 133 3.32 -0.33 1.48
CA THR A 133 1.97 -0.01 1.97
C THR A 133 1.11 -1.26 2.08
N LEU A 134 1.17 -2.11 1.06
CA LEU A 134 0.43 -3.36 1.02
C LEU A 134 0.93 -4.34 2.10
N TRP A 135 2.22 -4.34 2.41
CA TRP A 135 2.76 -5.16 3.50
C TRP A 135 2.25 -4.72 4.87
N VAL A 136 2.21 -3.40 5.12
CA VAL A 136 1.59 -2.84 6.34
C VAL A 136 0.11 -3.22 6.41
N GLU A 137 -0.59 -3.16 5.27
CA GLU A 137 -1.99 -3.57 5.17
C GLU A 137 -2.18 -5.07 5.48
N LEU A 138 -1.32 -5.95 4.95
CA LEU A 138 -1.35 -7.38 5.26
C LEU A 138 -1.12 -7.65 6.75
N LYS A 139 -0.15 -6.97 7.39
CA LYS A 139 0.08 -7.08 8.84
C LYS A 139 -1.16 -6.69 9.63
N PHE A 140 -1.80 -5.59 9.26
CA PHE A 140 -3.05 -5.15 9.88
C PHE A 140 -4.13 -6.23 9.75
N TYR A 141 -4.26 -6.87 8.58
CA TYR A 141 -5.24 -7.95 8.36
C TYR A 141 -5.00 -9.15 9.27
N VAL A 142 -3.73 -9.58 9.38
CA VAL A 142 -3.34 -10.71 10.23
C VAL A 142 -3.63 -10.41 11.70
N LEU A 143 -3.28 -9.22 12.17
CA LEU A 143 -3.53 -8.81 13.56
C LEU A 143 -5.04 -8.68 13.84
N PHE A 144 -5.79 -8.06 12.95
CA PHE A 144 -7.24 -7.94 13.09
C PHE A 144 -7.91 -9.32 13.12
N ALA A 145 -7.50 -10.24 12.23
CA ALA A 145 -8.01 -11.60 12.21
C ALA A 145 -7.71 -12.34 13.52
N LEU A 146 -6.48 -12.24 14.04
CA LEU A 146 -6.07 -12.93 15.28
C LEU A 146 -6.78 -12.40 16.53
N PHE A 147 -6.91 -11.08 16.68
CA PHE A 147 -7.44 -10.48 17.89
C PHE A 147 -8.97 -10.31 17.89
N VAL A 148 -9.58 -10.13 16.71
CA VAL A 148 -11.01 -9.84 16.59
C VAL A 148 -11.77 -11.04 16.04
N ILE A 149 -11.39 -11.56 14.87
CA ILE A 149 -12.18 -12.58 14.17
C ILE A 149 -12.03 -13.96 14.82
N TRP A 150 -10.81 -14.35 15.21
CA TRP A 150 -10.53 -15.68 15.78
C TRP A 150 -11.35 -15.95 17.04
N LYS A 151 -11.47 -14.95 17.91
CA LYS A 151 -12.23 -15.09 19.16
C LYS A 151 -13.73 -14.84 18.97
N GLY A 152 -14.16 -14.39 17.79
CA GLY A 152 -15.50 -13.93 17.48
C GLY A 152 -15.61 -12.40 17.47
N VAL A 153 -16.18 -11.86 16.40
CA VAL A 153 -16.33 -10.41 16.20
C VAL A 153 -17.38 -9.86 17.17
N THR A 154 -16.96 -8.94 18.04
CA THR A 154 -17.87 -8.18 18.92
C THR A 154 -17.53 -6.70 18.87
N TYR A 155 -18.51 -5.84 19.10
CA TYR A 155 -18.32 -4.39 19.07
C TYR A 155 -17.19 -3.95 20.02
N LYS A 156 -17.18 -4.48 21.25
CA LYS A 156 -16.14 -4.19 22.24
C LYS A 156 -14.75 -4.54 21.72
N ARG A 157 -14.56 -5.71 21.11
CA ARG A 157 -13.26 -6.14 20.58
C ARG A 157 -12.80 -5.30 19.40
N VAL A 158 -13.70 -4.94 18.48
CA VAL A 158 -13.39 -4.06 17.36
C VAL A 158 -12.92 -2.70 17.87
N VAL A 159 -13.66 -2.09 18.81
CA VAL A 159 -13.31 -0.78 19.37
C VAL A 159 -12.00 -0.84 20.16
N THR A 160 -11.83 -1.86 21.02
CA THR A 160 -10.57 -2.06 21.76
C THR A 160 -9.39 -2.22 20.81
N PHE A 161 -9.54 -3.02 19.74
CA PHE A 161 -8.49 -3.18 18.74
C PHE A 161 -8.16 -1.85 18.04
N CYS A 162 -9.16 -1.07 17.62
CA CYS A 162 -8.95 0.24 16.99
C CYS A 162 -8.23 1.22 17.92
N ILE A 163 -8.61 1.28 19.20
CA ILE A 163 -7.95 2.12 20.20
C ILE A 163 -6.50 1.67 20.38
N LEU A 164 -6.26 0.38 20.63
CA LEU A 164 -4.92 -0.15 20.83
C LEU A 164 -4.03 0.06 19.60
N TRP A 165 -4.55 -0.14 18.39
CA TRP A 165 -3.84 0.10 17.15
C TRP A 165 -3.49 1.59 16.97
N THR A 166 -4.42 2.49 17.29
CA THR A 166 -4.21 3.94 17.20
C THR A 166 -3.16 4.40 18.22
N LEU A 167 -3.23 3.91 19.46
CA LEU A 167 -2.21 4.19 20.48
C LEU A 167 -0.86 3.61 20.07
N ALA A 168 -0.81 2.36 19.62
CA ALA A 168 0.42 1.74 19.12
C ALA A 168 1.03 2.55 17.98
N GLY A 169 0.23 3.04 17.04
CA GLY A 169 0.68 3.93 15.97
C GLY A 169 1.18 5.29 16.47
N ALA A 170 0.55 5.86 17.50
CA ALA A 170 0.99 7.13 18.10
C ALA A 170 2.31 7.00 18.89
N PHE A 171 2.56 5.85 19.52
CA PHE A 171 3.76 5.59 20.31
C PHE A 171 4.90 4.95 19.51
N ALA A 172 4.59 4.30 18.39
CA ALA A 172 5.59 3.85 17.44
C ALA A 172 6.17 5.10 16.74
N ARG A 173 7.22 5.67 17.35
CA ARG A 173 7.99 6.75 16.74
C ARG A 173 8.48 6.28 15.37
N VAL A 174 8.01 6.97 14.32
CA VAL A 174 8.53 6.91 12.95
C VAL A 174 9.81 7.71 12.87
#